data_AF-A0A363NSM6-F1
#
_entry.id   AF-A0A363NSM6-F1
#
_cell.length_a   1.000
_cell.length_b   1.000
_cell.length_c   1.000
_cell.angle_alpha   90.00
_cell.angle_beta   90.00
_cell.angle_gamma   90.00
#
_symmetry.space_group_name_H-M   'P 1'
#
loop_
_entity.id
_entity.type
_entity.pdbx_description
1 polymer ?
#
loop_
_entity_poly.entity_id
_entity_poly.type
_entity_poly.pdbx_seq_one_letter_code
_entity_poly.pdbx_strand_id
1 'polypeptide(L)'
;MKKTASINFFLLIPLLPLLFNCADYNKRQCEKFTGFYKDVQFDVVILSKPVAEPNYYRFSVRDLASKKDSILSVDRELVSLSPIWNIGDTLTKNQGNTIVELRKKDSILNARKFLIEWTCKGTFINGEDGNIWERRLAFGTF
;
A
#
# COMPACT_ATOMS: atom_id res chain seq x y z
N MET A 1 43.31 34.97 -28.98
CA MET A 1 41.88 35.13 -29.32
C MET A 1 41.08 34.04 -28.61
N LYS A 2 40.29 34.38 -27.57
CA LYS A 2 39.45 33.42 -26.83
C LYS A 2 38.02 33.46 -27.40
N LYS A 3 37.51 32.32 -27.86
CA LYS A 3 36.10 32.15 -28.24
C LYS A 3 35.30 31.89 -26.96
N THR A 4 34.51 32.86 -26.54
CA THR A 4 33.53 32.68 -25.47
C THR A 4 32.23 32.19 -26.14
N ALA A 5 31.92 30.91 -25.99
CA ALA A 5 30.64 30.37 -26.40
C ALA A 5 29.57 30.87 -25.42
N SER A 6 28.75 31.81 -25.89
CA SER A 6 27.51 32.22 -25.23
C SER A 6 26.50 31.07 -25.37
N ILE A 7 26.29 30.31 -24.30
CA ILE A 7 25.21 29.32 -24.25
C ILE A 7 23.92 30.10 -23.99
N ASN A 8 23.10 30.24 -25.04
CA ASN A 8 21.79 30.87 -25.00
C ASN A 8 20.88 30.17 -23.98
N PHE A 9 20.72 30.77 -22.81
CA PHE A 9 19.83 30.33 -21.71
C PHE A 9 18.32 30.37 -22.08
N PHE A 10 17.98 30.94 -23.24
CA PHE A 10 16.61 31.17 -23.70
C PHE A 10 15.86 29.92 -24.18
N LEU A 11 16.52 28.77 -24.35
CA LEU A 11 15.88 27.52 -24.79
C LEU A 11 15.36 26.64 -23.64
N LEU A 12 15.62 26.99 -22.37
CA LEU A 12 15.13 26.22 -21.21
C LEU A 12 13.77 26.69 -20.66
N ILE A 13 13.35 27.90 -21.03
CA ILE A 13 12.13 28.53 -20.51
C ILE A 13 10.82 27.84 -20.97
N PRO A 14 10.66 27.30 -22.19
CA PRO A 14 9.39 26.72 -22.61
C PRO A 14 9.12 25.32 -22.02
N LEU A 15 10.09 24.70 -21.33
CA LEU A 15 9.92 23.39 -20.69
C LEU A 15 9.43 23.46 -19.23
N LEU A 16 9.54 24.62 -18.56
CA LEU A 16 9.02 24.79 -17.20
C LEU A 16 7.51 24.54 -17.07
N PRO A 17 6.61 25.05 -17.93
CA PRO A 17 5.17 24.84 -17.75
C PRO A 17 4.72 23.38 -17.93
N LEU A 18 5.46 22.58 -18.69
CA LEU A 18 5.23 21.13 -18.80
C LEU A 18 5.56 20.39 -17.50
N LEU A 19 6.59 20.82 -16.77
CA LEU A 19 6.97 20.22 -15.49
C LEU A 19 5.93 20.51 -14.39
N PHE A 20 5.35 21.72 -14.37
CA PHE A 20 4.28 22.07 -13.43
C PHE A 20 2.99 21.26 -13.65
N ASN A 21 2.61 21.01 -14.92
CA ASN A 21 1.45 20.20 -15.24
C ASN A 21 1.63 18.72 -14.86
N CYS A 22 2.82 18.15 -15.04
CA CYS A 22 3.10 16.78 -14.60
C CYS A 22 3.07 16.66 -13.06
N ALA A 23 3.61 17.63 -12.33
CA ALA A 23 3.61 17.61 -10.88
C ALA A 23 2.19 17.68 -10.28
N ASP A 24 1.33 18.57 -10.81
CA ASP A 24 -0.06 18.71 -10.34
C ASP A 24 -0.92 17.50 -10.75
N TYR A 25 -0.72 16.97 -11.96
CA TYR A 25 -1.39 15.73 -12.38
C TYR A 25 -1.05 14.55 -11.47
N ASN A 26 0.25 14.35 -11.19
CA ASN A 26 0.71 13.28 -10.31
C ASN A 26 0.16 13.43 -8.88
N LYS A 27 0.07 14.68 -8.39
CA LYS A 27 -0.53 14.97 -7.08
C LYS A 27 -2.02 14.61 -7.05
N ARG A 28 -2.80 15.05 -8.04
CA ARG A 28 -4.24 14.72 -8.11
C ARG A 28 -4.51 13.23 -8.25
N GLN A 29 -3.69 12.52 -9.02
CA GLN A 29 -3.78 11.06 -9.13
C GLN A 29 -3.49 10.40 -7.78
N CYS A 30 -2.45 10.85 -7.07
CA CYS A 30 -2.18 10.35 -5.73
C CYS A 30 -3.30 10.66 -4.73
N GLU A 31 -3.86 11.86 -4.75
CA GLU A 31 -4.96 12.24 -3.85
C GLU A 31 -6.20 11.39 -4.10
N LYS A 32 -6.52 11.09 -5.36
CA LYS A 32 -7.61 10.16 -5.71
C LYS A 32 -7.32 8.75 -5.22
N PHE A 33 -6.11 8.25 -5.46
CA PHE A 33 -5.68 6.92 -5.05
C PHE A 33 -5.72 6.75 -3.53
N THR A 34 -5.07 7.64 -2.79
CA THR A 34 -5.07 7.61 -1.32
C THR A 34 -6.44 7.92 -0.74
N GLY A 35 -7.24 8.75 -1.41
CA GLY A 35 -8.62 9.06 -1.05
C GLY A 35 -9.50 7.82 -1.05
N PHE A 36 -9.46 7.03 -2.13
CA PHE A 36 -10.21 5.77 -2.23
C PHE A 36 -9.93 4.84 -1.03
N TYR A 37 -8.67 4.70 -0.64
CA TYR A 37 -8.32 3.85 0.49
C TYR A 37 -8.60 4.46 1.86
N LYS A 38 -8.73 5.78 1.99
CA LYS A 38 -9.11 6.41 3.26
C LYS A 38 -10.53 6.07 3.69
N ASP A 39 -11.43 5.81 2.75
CA ASP A 39 -12.83 5.51 3.05
C ASP A 39 -13.07 4.06 3.47
N VAL A 40 -12.10 3.16 3.22
CA VAL A 40 -12.19 1.75 3.60
C VAL A 40 -11.93 1.59 5.11
N GLN A 41 -12.79 0.81 5.77
CA GLN A 41 -12.62 0.41 7.17
C GLN A 41 -12.97 -1.06 7.39
N PHE A 42 -12.25 -1.72 8.29
CA PHE A 42 -12.57 -3.06 8.76
C PHE A 42 -11.80 -3.35 10.06
N ASP A 43 -12.39 -4.13 10.96
CA ASP A 43 -11.70 -4.68 12.12
C ASP A 43 -12.13 -6.14 12.29
N VAL A 44 -11.34 -7.06 11.75
CA VAL A 44 -11.80 -8.42 11.46
C VAL A 44 -10.75 -9.48 11.80
N VAL A 45 -11.22 -10.69 12.13
CA VAL A 45 -10.41 -11.90 12.23
C VAL A 45 -10.55 -12.74 10.98
N ILE A 46 -9.45 -13.23 10.43
CA ILE A 46 -9.42 -14.10 9.26
C ILE A 46 -9.93 -15.51 9.66
N LEU A 47 -10.98 -15.98 8.98
CA LEU A 47 -11.54 -17.33 9.20
C LEU A 47 -11.14 -18.31 8.10
N SER A 48 -10.77 -17.83 6.92
CA SER A 48 -10.28 -18.66 5.82
C SER A 48 -9.13 -18.01 5.07
N LYS A 49 -8.32 -18.82 4.38
CA LYS A 49 -7.21 -18.32 3.57
C LYS A 49 -7.73 -17.45 2.42
N PRO A 50 -7.08 -16.31 2.12
CA PRO A 50 -7.39 -15.48 0.96
C PRO A 50 -7.39 -16.26 -0.35
N VAL A 51 -8.47 -16.15 -1.10
CA VAL A 51 -8.54 -16.57 -2.50
C VAL A 51 -8.28 -15.36 -3.38
N ALA A 52 -7.35 -15.51 -4.31
CA ALA A 52 -6.91 -14.43 -5.17
C ALA A 52 -7.85 -14.31 -6.38
N GLU A 53 -8.53 -13.17 -6.52
CA GLU A 53 -9.38 -12.78 -7.65
C GLU A 53 -8.67 -11.71 -8.49
N PRO A 54 -8.97 -11.46 -9.78
CA PRO A 54 -8.15 -10.58 -10.62
C PRO A 54 -7.71 -9.25 -9.98
N ASN A 55 -8.60 -8.58 -9.23
CA ASN A 55 -8.33 -7.26 -8.63
C ASN A 55 -8.43 -7.24 -7.08
N TYR A 56 -8.85 -8.33 -6.45
CA TYR A 56 -9.06 -8.36 -4.99
C TYR A 56 -8.73 -9.73 -4.40
N TYR A 57 -8.63 -9.80 -3.08
CA TYR A 57 -8.65 -11.04 -2.32
C TYR A 57 -10.00 -11.21 -1.66
N ARG A 58 -10.53 -12.43 -1.70
CA ARG A 58 -11.79 -12.79 -1.08
C ARG A 58 -11.57 -13.85 -0.01
N PHE A 59 -12.11 -13.63 1.19
CA PHE A 59 -11.98 -14.56 2.31
C PHE A 59 -13.10 -14.37 3.34
N SER A 60 -13.30 -15.40 4.14
CA SER A 60 -14.23 -15.39 5.26
C SER A 60 -13.59 -14.70 6.44
N VAL A 61 -14.36 -13.86 7.10
CA VAL A 61 -13.92 -13.09 8.26
C VAL A 61 -14.98 -13.06 9.35
N ARG A 62 -14.55 -12.75 10.57
CA ARG A 62 -15.43 -12.37 11.67
C ARG A 62 -15.18 -10.91 12.03
N ASP A 63 -16.22 -10.10 11.99
CA ASP A 63 -16.17 -8.74 12.49
C ASP A 63 -15.96 -8.72 14.01
N LEU A 64 -14.98 -7.96 14.48
CA LEU A 64 -14.58 -7.98 15.89
C LEU A 64 -15.60 -7.29 16.81
N ALA A 65 -16.35 -6.30 16.32
CA ALA A 65 -17.34 -5.59 17.12
C ALA A 65 -18.65 -6.37 17.22
N SER A 66 -19.22 -6.72 16.07
CA SER A 66 -20.53 -7.37 15.95
C SER A 66 -20.50 -8.89 16.11
N LYS A 67 -19.30 -9.50 16.06
CA LYS A 67 -19.08 -10.96 16.09
C LYS A 67 -19.76 -11.72 14.95
N LYS A 68 -20.17 -11.02 13.88
CA LYS A 68 -20.80 -11.63 12.71
C LYS A 68 -19.76 -12.12 11.72
N ASP A 69 -20.02 -13.30 11.17
CA ASP A 69 -19.21 -13.87 10.10
C ASP A 69 -19.70 -13.36 8.75
N SER A 70 -18.77 -13.01 7.88
CA SER A 70 -19.07 -12.47 6.54
C SER A 70 -17.96 -12.81 5.54
N ILE A 71 -18.18 -12.47 4.28
CA ILE A 71 -17.15 -12.50 3.25
C ILE A 71 -16.64 -11.08 3.06
N LEU A 72 -15.32 -10.90 3.15
CA LEU A 72 -14.64 -9.65 2.85
C LEU A 72 -13.91 -9.78 1.51
N SER A 73 -14.04 -8.72 0.70
CA SER A 73 -13.29 -8.53 -0.54
C SER A 73 -12.40 -7.32 -0.36
N VAL A 74 -11.09 -7.50 -0.44
CA VAL A 74 -10.11 -6.42 -0.26
C VAL A 74 -9.25 -6.29 -1.50
N ASP A 75 -9.14 -5.07 -2.02
CA ASP A 75 -8.29 -4.75 -3.16
C ASP A 75 -6.87 -5.30 -2.95
N ARG A 76 -6.30 -5.94 -3.98
CA ARG A 76 -4.98 -6.59 -3.87
C ARG A 76 -3.89 -5.63 -3.43
N GLU A 77 -3.97 -4.39 -3.88
CA GLU A 77 -2.98 -3.37 -3.54
C GLU A 77 -3.04 -3.05 -2.05
N LEU A 78 -4.24 -3.00 -1.46
CA LEU A 78 -4.46 -2.72 -0.04
C LEU A 78 -3.97 -3.86 0.88
N VAL A 79 -3.56 -5.00 0.33
CA VAL A 79 -3.20 -6.18 1.12
C VAL A 79 -2.05 -6.97 0.48
N SER A 80 -1.00 -6.27 0.06
CA SER A 80 0.21 -6.83 -0.56
C SER A 80 0.84 -8.00 0.22
N LEU A 81 0.58 -8.10 1.52
CA LEU A 81 1.05 -9.18 2.39
C LEU A 81 0.10 -10.38 2.53
N SER A 82 -0.90 -10.54 1.66
CA SER A 82 -1.81 -11.69 1.71
C SER A 82 -1.13 -13.07 1.81
N PRO A 83 0.06 -13.33 1.22
CA PRO A 83 0.71 -14.64 1.34
C PRO A 83 1.08 -15.03 2.78
N ILE A 84 1.35 -14.05 3.64
CA ILE A 84 1.70 -14.30 5.04
C ILE A 84 0.48 -14.33 5.96
N TRP A 85 -0.74 -14.18 5.46
CA TRP A 85 -1.94 -14.18 6.29
C TRP A 85 -2.36 -15.60 6.68
N ASN A 86 -2.77 -15.75 7.93
CA ASN A 86 -3.19 -17.01 8.52
C ASN A 86 -4.57 -16.89 9.18
N ILE A 87 -5.23 -18.04 9.29
CA ILE A 87 -6.48 -18.14 10.05
C ILE A 87 -6.21 -17.73 11.50
N GLY A 88 -7.05 -16.84 12.02
CA GLY A 88 -6.93 -16.27 13.36
C GLY A 88 -6.12 -14.98 13.44
N ASP A 89 -5.46 -14.55 12.36
CA ASP A 89 -4.88 -13.21 12.31
C ASP A 89 -5.98 -12.14 12.32
N THR A 90 -5.63 -10.94 12.77
CA THR A 90 -6.51 -9.77 12.75
C THR A 90 -6.05 -8.77 11.72
N LEU A 91 -6.99 -8.27 10.93
CA LEU A 91 -6.81 -7.16 10.02
C LEU A 91 -7.62 -5.98 10.53
N THR A 92 -6.94 -4.87 10.78
CA THR A 92 -7.57 -3.64 11.24
C THR A 92 -7.21 -2.51 10.28
N LYS A 93 -8.22 -1.76 9.85
CA LYS A 93 -8.08 -0.52 9.10
C LYS A 93 -9.11 0.48 9.60
N ASN A 94 -8.64 1.64 9.99
CA ASN A 94 -9.50 2.75 10.40
C ASN A 94 -9.83 3.64 9.20
N GLN A 95 -11.02 4.23 9.23
CA GLN A 95 -11.39 5.27 8.29
C GLN A 95 -10.47 6.50 8.45
N GLY A 96 -10.16 7.16 7.34
CA GLY A 96 -9.37 8.41 7.30
C GLY A 96 -7.87 8.22 7.18
N ASN A 97 -7.35 7.00 7.31
CA ASN A 97 -5.93 6.69 7.10
C ASN A 97 -5.72 5.72 5.93
N THR A 98 -4.47 5.58 5.50
CA THR A 98 -4.04 4.64 4.47
C THR A 98 -3.25 3.49 5.09
N ILE A 99 -3.53 3.12 6.34
CA ILE A 99 -2.75 2.12 7.08
C ILE A 99 -3.63 0.92 7.41
N VAL A 100 -3.20 -0.25 6.94
CA VAL A 100 -3.72 -1.55 7.37
C VAL A 100 -2.77 -2.14 8.39
N GLU A 101 -3.30 -2.52 9.53
CA GLU A 101 -2.59 -3.26 10.56
C GLU A 101 -2.94 -4.74 10.45
N LEU A 102 -1.92 -5.57 10.19
CA LEU A 102 -2.00 -7.02 10.31
C LEU A 102 -1.40 -7.43 11.66
N ARG A 103 -2.23 -7.96 12.56
CA ARG A 103 -1.79 -8.62 13.79
C ARG A 103 -1.80 -10.13 13.60
N LYS A 104 -0.68 -10.75 13.92
CA LYS A 104 -0.48 -12.18 13.80
C LYS A 104 -0.98 -12.90 15.03
N LYS A 105 -1.69 -14.00 14.83
CA LYS A 105 -1.97 -14.95 15.90
C LYS A 105 -0.67 -15.59 16.41
N ASP A 106 0.13 -16.09 15.47
CA ASP A 106 1.42 -16.73 15.71
C ASP A 106 2.53 -15.90 15.05
N SER A 107 3.64 -15.69 15.78
CA SER A 107 4.76 -14.89 15.29
C SER A 107 5.29 -15.40 13.95
N ILE A 108 5.52 -14.49 13.01
CA ILE A 108 6.18 -14.76 11.73
C ILE A 108 7.34 -13.79 11.60
N LEU A 109 8.54 -14.30 11.28
CA LEU A 109 9.74 -13.47 11.10
C LEU A 109 10.05 -12.62 12.34
N ASN A 110 9.89 -13.21 13.52
CA ASN A 110 10.06 -12.54 14.81
C ASN A 110 9.14 -11.32 15.02
N ALA A 111 8.11 -11.15 14.19
CA ALA A 111 7.14 -10.08 14.28
C ALA A 111 5.72 -10.62 14.46
N ARG A 112 4.94 -9.89 15.27
CA ARG A 112 3.50 -10.14 15.46
C ARG A 112 2.61 -9.06 14.87
N LYS A 113 3.21 -8.00 14.32
CA LYS A 113 2.50 -6.84 13.82
C LYS A 113 3.20 -6.32 12.57
N PHE A 114 2.40 -6.07 11.55
CA PHE A 114 2.83 -5.43 10.31
C PHE A 114 1.91 -4.23 10.06
N LEU A 115 2.51 -3.08 9.82
CA LEU A 115 1.83 -1.86 9.38
C LEU A 115 2.08 -1.71 7.89
N ILE A 116 1.02 -1.77 7.10
CA ILE A 116 1.06 -1.64 5.65
C ILE A 116 0.46 -0.27 5.33
N GLU A 117 1.28 0.64 4.80
CA GLU A 117 0.90 2.01 4.49
C GLU A 117 0.97 2.27 2.98
N TRP A 118 -0.09 2.88 2.42
CA TRP A 118 -0.06 3.38 1.05
C TRP A 118 0.19 4.88 1.01
N THR A 119 1.16 5.25 0.19
CA THR A 119 1.56 6.64 -0.04
C THR A 119 1.67 6.90 -1.54
N CYS A 120 1.87 8.16 -1.93
CA CYS A 120 2.19 8.51 -3.32
C CYS A 120 3.50 7.88 -3.83
N LYS A 121 4.35 7.40 -2.93
CA LYS A 121 5.65 6.79 -3.26
C LYS A 121 5.57 5.27 -3.37
N GLY A 122 4.40 4.69 -3.14
CA GLY A 122 4.16 3.25 -3.12
C GLY A 122 3.76 2.73 -1.73
N THR A 123 3.82 1.42 -1.61
CA THR A 123 3.49 0.67 -0.39
C THR A 123 4.69 0.57 0.53
N PHE A 124 4.50 0.80 1.82
CA PHE A 124 5.49 0.63 2.87
C PHE A 124 5.02 -0.39 3.89
N ILE A 125 5.92 -1.27 4.32
CA ILE A 125 5.66 -2.29 5.35
C ILE A 125 6.61 -2.01 6.51
N ASN A 126 6.05 -1.67 7.67
CA ASN A 126 6.83 -1.25 8.84
C ASN A 126 7.85 -0.13 8.53
N GLY A 127 7.50 0.78 7.61
CA GLY A 127 8.35 1.89 7.18
C GLY A 127 9.37 1.55 6.10
N GLU A 128 9.46 0.29 5.66
CA GLU A 128 10.33 -0.15 4.58
C GLU A 128 9.57 -0.28 3.25
N ASP A 129 10.23 -0.04 2.12
CA ASP A 129 9.62 -0.21 0.79
C ASP A 129 9.07 -1.63 0.61
N GLY A 130 7.79 -1.73 0.23
CA GLY A 130 7.07 -2.98 0.13
C GLY A 130 7.71 -3.99 -0.85
N ASN A 131 8.33 -3.51 -1.93
CA ASN A 131 9.01 -4.40 -2.89
C ASN A 131 10.30 -4.99 -2.31
N ILE A 132 10.98 -4.26 -1.42
CA ILE A 132 12.12 -4.81 -0.68
C ILE A 132 11.61 -5.90 0.26
N TRP A 133 10.51 -5.63 0.95
CA TRP A 133 9.90 -6.56 1.89
C TRP A 133 9.43 -7.86 1.23
N GLU A 134 8.70 -7.77 0.11
CA GLU A 134 8.22 -8.91 -0.67
C GLU A 134 9.37 -9.77 -1.22
N ARG A 135 10.47 -9.15 -1.66
CA ARG A 135 11.66 -9.89 -2.08
C ARG A 135 12.25 -10.68 -0.91
N ARG A 136 12.37 -10.08 0.28
CA ARG A 136 12.85 -10.81 1.46
C ARG A 136 11.98 -12.00 1.81
N LEU A 137 10.65 -11.87 1.70
CA LEU A 137 9.72 -12.99 1.84
C LEU A 137 9.99 -14.10 0.82
N ALA A 138 10.14 -13.74 -0.46
CA ALA A 138 10.35 -14.71 -1.53
C ALA A 138 11.69 -15.47 -1.40
N PHE A 139 12.73 -14.81 -0.89
CA PHE A 139 14.07 -15.38 -0.78
C PHE A 139 14.43 -15.86 0.64
N GLY A 140 13.52 -15.73 1.60
CA GLY A 140 13.75 -16.17 2.99
C GLY A 140 14.85 -15.41 3.73
N THR A 141 15.18 -14.19 3.30
CA THR A 141 16.25 -13.38 3.91
C THR A 141 15.67 -12.43 4.94
N PHE A 142 15.71 -12.80 6.22
CA PHE A 142 15.31 -11.98 7.37
C PHE A 142 16.35 -12.00 8.48
#